data_AF-A0A7C5RVN9-F1
#
_entry.id   AF-A0A7C5RVN9-F1
#
_cell.length_a   1.000
_cell.length_b   1.000
_cell.length_c   1.000
_cell.angle_alpha   90.00
_cell.angle_beta   90.00
_cell.angle_gamma   90.00
#
_symmetry.space_group_name_H-M   'P 1'
#
loop_
_entity.id
_entity.type
_entity.pdbx_description
1 polymer ?
#
loop_
_entity_poly.entity_id
_entity_poly.type
_entity_poly.pdbx_seq_one_letter_code
_entity_poly.pdbx_strand_id
1 'polypeptide(L)'
;DSFLVFECTGDKEVAHTVFKECKEKGSIFSSATLPEISDFFVPSSLRYGGMEIAISTYGKSSSVSRALREKIKSLLPKNLYMKIRIIEKMRKELKSKGKKTRKENNFLLKISRIMYEKADLSYLDFRNLVFREAKNFQINLKRQRY
;
A
#
# COMPACT_ATOMS: atom_id res chain seq x y z
N ASP A 1 -21.17 22.15 -1.07
CA ASP A 1 -20.47 21.55 -2.21
C ASP A 1 -19.70 20.30 -1.81
N SER A 2 -19.72 19.28 -2.66
CA SER A 2 -19.05 18.00 -2.44
C SER A 2 -17.97 17.80 -3.51
N PHE A 3 -16.74 17.49 -3.09
CA PHE A 3 -15.64 17.19 -4.02
C PHE A 3 -15.80 15.83 -4.70
N LEU A 4 -16.29 14.83 -3.97
CA LEU A 4 -16.39 13.43 -4.38
C LEU A 4 -17.76 12.88 -4.02
N VAL A 5 -18.42 12.22 -4.95
CA VAL A 5 -19.78 11.66 -4.77
C VAL A 5 -19.79 10.18 -5.16
N PHE A 6 -20.38 9.37 -4.29
CA PHE A 6 -20.64 7.95 -4.52
C PHE A 6 -22.15 7.72 -4.60
N GLU A 7 -22.60 7.12 -5.68
CA GLU A 7 -23.98 6.65 -5.82
C GLU A 7 -24.02 5.13 -5.63
N CYS A 8 -24.80 4.69 -4.64
CA CYS A 8 -24.89 3.29 -4.21
C CYS A 8 -26.35 2.86 -3.98
N THR A 9 -27.29 3.48 -4.68
CA THR A 9 -28.73 3.34 -4.43
C THR A 9 -29.32 2.10 -5.09
N GLY A 10 -28.68 1.57 -6.13
CA GLY A 10 -29.22 0.49 -6.96
C GLY A 10 -30.29 0.94 -7.95
N ASP A 11 -30.61 2.24 -7.99
CA ASP A 11 -31.61 2.83 -8.86
C ASP A 11 -30.94 3.61 -10.02
N LYS A 12 -31.29 3.24 -11.26
CA LYS A 12 -30.72 3.83 -12.46
C LYS A 12 -31.15 5.28 -12.67
N GLU A 13 -32.38 5.65 -12.32
CA GLU A 13 -32.88 7.01 -12.46
C GLU A 13 -32.19 7.96 -11.48
N VAL A 14 -32.01 7.48 -10.24
CA VAL A 14 -31.23 8.21 -9.23
C VAL A 14 -29.78 8.37 -9.68
N ALA A 15 -29.15 7.32 -10.23
CA ALA A 15 -27.79 7.38 -10.75
C ALA A 15 -27.61 8.47 -11.83
N HIS A 16 -28.52 8.55 -12.80
CA HIS A 16 -28.46 9.59 -13.84
C HIS A 16 -28.72 10.99 -13.28
N THR A 17 -29.63 11.12 -12.31
CA THR A 17 -29.94 12.42 -11.69
C THR A 17 -28.72 12.95 -10.93
N VAL A 18 -28.12 12.13 -10.06
CA VAL A 18 -26.94 12.51 -9.30
C VAL A 18 -25.75 12.77 -10.23
N PHE A 19 -25.59 12.00 -11.31
CA PHE A 19 -24.55 12.24 -12.31
C PHE A 19 -24.65 13.63 -12.96
N LYS A 20 -25.85 14.04 -13.39
CA LYS A 20 -26.07 15.37 -13.98
C LYS A 20 -25.70 16.47 -12.99
N GLU A 21 -26.17 16.38 -11.75
CA GLU A 21 -25.81 17.34 -10.71
C GLU A 21 -24.29 17.39 -10.45
N CYS A 22 -23.62 16.24 -10.44
CA CYS A 22 -22.17 16.18 -10.26
C CYS A 22 -21.44 16.84 -11.43
N LYS A 23 -21.90 16.66 -12.67
CA LYS A 23 -21.32 17.32 -13.85
C LYS A 23 -21.48 18.83 -13.80
N GLU A 24 -22.65 19.33 -13.41
CA GLU A 24 -22.90 20.76 -13.24
C GLU A 24 -22.02 21.38 -12.15
N LYS A 25 -21.82 20.65 -11.05
CA LYS A 25 -21.03 21.11 -9.88
C LYS A 25 -19.52 20.84 -10.01
N GLY A 26 -19.08 20.15 -11.06
CA GLY A 26 -17.68 19.75 -11.23
C GLY A 26 -17.19 18.71 -10.20
N SER A 27 -18.09 17.95 -9.59
CA SER A 27 -17.78 16.90 -8.63
C SER A 27 -17.29 15.63 -9.33
N ILE A 28 -16.31 14.95 -8.72
CA ILE A 28 -15.88 13.62 -9.19
C ILE A 28 -16.93 12.59 -8.77
N PHE A 29 -17.43 11.81 -9.72
CA PHE A 29 -18.56 10.89 -9.50
C PHE A 29 -18.18 9.43 -9.70
N SER A 30 -18.69 8.55 -8.85
CA SER A 30 -18.67 7.10 -9.07
C SER A 30 -20.01 6.49 -8.70
N SER A 31 -20.54 5.63 -9.57
CA SER A 31 -21.79 4.91 -9.39
C SER A 31 -21.52 3.41 -9.30
N ALA A 32 -21.99 2.79 -8.22
CA ALA A 32 -22.04 1.34 -8.08
C ALA A 32 -23.17 0.73 -8.93
N THR A 33 -24.19 1.53 -9.28
CA THR A 33 -25.36 1.12 -10.07
C THR A 33 -25.08 1.12 -11.57
N LEU A 34 -24.42 2.16 -12.08
CA LEU A 34 -24.06 2.38 -13.49
C LEU A 34 -22.56 2.74 -13.60
N PRO A 35 -21.67 1.73 -13.59
CA PRO A 35 -20.23 1.96 -13.66
C PRO A 35 -19.76 2.72 -14.91
N GLU A 36 -20.52 2.69 -15.99
CA GLU A 36 -20.22 3.34 -17.29
C GLU A 36 -20.22 4.87 -17.25
N ILE A 37 -20.93 5.48 -16.30
CA ILE A 37 -20.99 6.94 -16.11
C ILE A 37 -20.04 7.42 -15.00
N SER A 38 -19.23 6.53 -14.45
CA SER A 38 -18.30 6.86 -13.36
C SER A 38 -17.01 7.49 -13.88
N ASP A 39 -16.53 8.53 -13.20
CA ASP A 39 -15.21 9.12 -13.45
C ASP A 39 -14.07 8.24 -12.89
N PHE A 40 -14.36 7.37 -11.92
CA PHE A 40 -13.39 6.44 -11.31
C PHE A 40 -14.04 5.16 -10.77
N PHE A 41 -13.20 4.15 -10.52
CA PHE A 41 -13.59 2.89 -9.91
C PHE A 41 -12.96 2.71 -8.54
N VAL A 42 -13.73 2.15 -7.59
CA VAL A 42 -13.20 1.74 -6.29
C VAL A 42 -12.50 0.39 -6.43
N PRO A 43 -11.18 0.29 -6.22
CA PRO A 43 -10.45 -0.95 -6.39
C PRO A 43 -10.70 -1.92 -5.24
N SER A 44 -10.49 -3.21 -5.51
CA SER A 44 -10.39 -4.23 -4.46
C SER A 44 -9.08 -4.02 -3.70
N SER A 45 -9.13 -3.62 -2.44
CA SER A 45 -7.94 -3.35 -1.63
C SER A 45 -7.72 -4.37 -0.51
N LEU A 46 -6.46 -4.66 -0.19
CA LEU A 46 -6.07 -5.35 1.05
C LEU A 46 -5.07 -4.48 1.81
N ARG A 47 -5.27 -4.39 3.13
CA ARG A 47 -4.34 -3.74 4.06
C ARG A 47 -3.66 -4.80 4.91
N TYR A 48 -2.34 -4.78 4.92
CA TYR A 48 -1.55 -5.76 5.64
C TYR A 48 -0.30 -5.11 6.21
N GLY A 49 -0.25 -4.94 7.53
CA GLY A 49 1.01 -4.67 8.21
C GLY A 49 1.72 -3.36 7.86
N GLY A 50 0.97 -2.30 7.52
CA GLY A 50 1.53 -1.03 7.05
C GLY A 50 1.72 -0.93 5.54
N MET A 51 1.28 -1.94 4.79
CA MET A 51 1.20 -1.94 3.33
C MET A 51 -0.26 -2.00 2.87
N GLU A 52 -0.57 -1.35 1.76
CA GLU A 52 -1.85 -1.44 1.05
C GLU A 52 -1.59 -1.89 -0.39
N ILE A 53 -2.37 -2.86 -0.87
CA ILE A 53 -2.37 -3.30 -2.27
C ILE A 53 -3.79 -3.08 -2.79
N ALA A 54 -3.91 -2.26 -3.85
CA ALA A 54 -5.15 -2.02 -4.56
C ALA A 54 -5.12 -2.73 -5.92
N ILE A 55 -6.19 -3.45 -6.25
CA ILE A 55 -6.32 -4.26 -7.45
C ILE A 55 -7.56 -3.79 -8.20
N SER A 56 -7.35 -3.33 -9.45
CA SER A 56 -8.42 -2.87 -10.32
C SER A 56 -8.39 -3.63 -11.64
N THR A 57 -9.58 -3.99 -12.13
CA THR A 57 -9.82 -4.46 -13.49
C THR A 57 -10.44 -3.37 -14.36
N TYR A 58 -10.41 -2.11 -13.92
CA TYR A 58 -11.07 -0.97 -14.58
C TYR A 58 -12.56 -1.22 -14.81
N GLY A 59 -13.25 -1.73 -13.79
CA GLY A 59 -14.68 -2.05 -13.85
C GLY A 59 -15.02 -3.32 -14.65
N LYS A 60 -14.07 -3.95 -15.35
CA LYS A 60 -14.35 -5.12 -16.21
C LYS A 60 -14.78 -6.36 -15.44
N SER A 61 -14.24 -6.58 -14.24
CA SER A 61 -14.61 -7.74 -13.42
C SER A 61 -14.23 -7.56 -11.94
N SER A 62 -15.24 -7.33 -11.10
CA SER A 62 -15.07 -7.25 -9.64
C SER A 62 -14.71 -8.60 -9.03
N SER A 63 -15.21 -9.71 -9.61
CA SER A 63 -14.90 -11.08 -9.16
C SER A 63 -13.43 -11.44 -9.39
N VAL A 64 -12.83 -11.05 -10.51
CA VAL A 64 -11.38 -11.24 -10.77
C VAL A 64 -10.56 -10.42 -9.77
N SER A 65 -10.89 -9.14 -9.55
CA SER A 65 -10.20 -8.31 -8.56
C SER A 65 -10.29 -8.87 -7.14
N ARG A 66 -11.41 -9.50 -6.79
CA ARG A 66 -11.60 -10.20 -5.51
C ARG A 66 -10.73 -11.46 -5.41
N ALA A 67 -10.77 -12.33 -6.42
CA ALA A 67 -10.00 -13.57 -6.44
C ALA A 67 -8.48 -13.31 -6.35
N LEU A 68 -7.98 -12.32 -7.10
CA LEU A 68 -6.58 -11.90 -7.01
C LEU A 68 -6.22 -11.35 -5.62
N ARG A 69 -7.08 -10.53 -5.02
CA ARG A 69 -6.88 -10.01 -3.66
C ARG A 69 -6.74 -11.14 -2.65
N GLU A 70 -7.63 -12.13 -2.71
CA GLU A 70 -7.62 -13.29 -1.82
C GLU A 70 -6.36 -14.13 -2.02
N LYS A 71 -5.97 -14.40 -3.27
CA LYS A 71 -4.73 -15.11 -3.60
C LYS A 71 -3.50 -14.37 -3.10
N ILE A 72 -3.37 -13.07 -3.38
CA ILE A 72 -2.25 -12.25 -2.91
C ILE A 72 -2.19 -12.27 -1.38
N LYS A 73 -3.33 -12.07 -0.70
CA LYS A 73 -3.39 -12.13 0.77
C LYS A 73 -2.87 -13.48 1.31
N SER A 74 -3.19 -14.60 0.67
CA SER A 74 -2.69 -15.92 1.08
C SER A 74 -1.18 -16.11 0.88
N LEU A 75 -0.58 -15.37 -0.05
CA LEU A 75 0.85 -15.43 -0.35
C LEU A 75 1.68 -14.49 0.54
N LEU A 76 1.05 -13.54 1.24
CA LEU A 76 1.76 -12.59 2.10
C LEU A 76 2.31 -13.31 3.36
N PRO A 77 3.62 -13.18 3.65
CA PRO A 77 4.21 -13.78 4.84
C PRO A 77 3.61 -13.22 6.13
N LYS A 78 3.32 -14.09 7.11
CA LYS A 78 2.71 -13.72 8.40
C LYS A 78 3.51 -12.66 9.18
N ASN A 79 4.83 -12.66 9.01
CA ASN A 79 5.79 -11.79 9.70
C ASN A 79 6.15 -10.52 8.92
N LEU A 80 5.58 -10.31 7.72
CA LEU A 80 5.94 -9.19 6.84
C LEU A 80 5.75 -7.84 7.55
N TYR A 81 4.68 -7.68 8.32
CA TYR A 81 4.41 -6.44 9.07
C TYR A 81 5.54 -6.08 10.06
N MET A 82 6.15 -7.08 10.71
CA MET A 82 7.22 -6.85 11.67
C MET A 82 8.51 -6.40 10.95
N LYS A 83 8.77 -6.95 9.77
CA LYS A 83 9.92 -6.57 8.94
C LYS A 83 9.76 -5.17 8.37
N ILE A 84 8.54 -4.81 7.91
CA ILE A 84 8.21 -3.44 7.49
C ILE A 84 8.48 -2.46 8.64
N ARG A 85 8.06 -2.79 9.88
CA ARG A 85 8.34 -1.95 11.07
C ARG A 85 9.83 -1.76 11.35
N ILE A 86 10.68 -2.77 11.09
CA ILE A 86 12.14 -2.61 11.21
C ILE A 86 12.64 -1.57 10.21
N ILE A 87 12.26 -1.71 8.93
CA ILE A 87 12.67 -0.80 7.86
C ILE A 87 12.14 0.62 8.12
N GLU A 88 10.91 0.75 8.63
CA GLU A 88 10.32 2.03 9.01
C GLU A 88 11.14 2.72 10.10
N LYS A 89 11.50 2.01 11.17
CA LYS A 89 12.33 2.54 12.26
C LYS A 89 13.70 3.00 11.75
N MET A 90 14.34 2.21 10.88
CA MET A 90 15.61 2.60 10.27
C MET A 90 15.45 3.85 9.40
N ARG A 91 14.42 3.91 8.55
CA ARG A 91 14.17 5.08 7.69
C ARG A 91 13.95 6.34 8.53
N LYS A 92 13.22 6.25 9.65
CA LYS A 92 13.03 7.36 10.60
C LYS A 92 14.34 7.79 11.24
N GLU A 93 15.16 6.84 11.69
CA GLU A 93 16.47 7.15 12.28
C GLU A 93 17.40 7.86 11.27
N LEU A 94 17.52 7.33 10.06
CA LEU A 94 18.37 7.94 9.03
C LEU A 94 17.87 9.34 8.66
N LYS A 95 16.54 9.53 8.57
CA LYS A 95 15.94 10.84 8.32
C LYS A 95 16.15 11.83 9.49
N SER A 96 16.24 11.36 10.74
CA SER A 96 16.48 12.23 11.90
C SER A 96 17.85 12.91 11.89
N LYS A 97 18.78 12.41 11.09
CA LYS A 97 20.14 12.97 10.90
C LYS A 97 20.20 13.97 9.73
N GLY A 98 19.07 14.25 9.06
CA GLY A 98 18.97 15.14 7.92
C GLY A 98 18.45 14.44 6.64
N LYS A 99 18.72 15.05 5.48
CA LYS A 99 18.35 14.47 4.18
C LYS A 99 19.18 13.19 3.95
N LYS A 100 18.49 12.07 3.71
CA LYS A 100 19.14 10.78 3.42
C LYS A 100 20.05 10.90 2.20
N THR A 101 21.27 10.38 2.35
CA THR A 101 22.26 10.24 1.30
C THR A 101 21.86 9.17 0.27
N ARG A 102 22.51 9.17 -0.89
CA ARG A 102 22.35 8.11 -1.90
C ARG A 102 22.69 6.73 -1.33
N LYS A 103 23.72 6.65 -0.48
CA LYS A 103 24.15 5.42 0.20
C LYS A 103 23.07 4.85 1.10
N GLU A 104 22.44 5.70 1.91
CA GLU A 104 21.34 5.31 2.80
C GLU A 104 20.10 4.87 2.04
N ASN A 105 19.77 5.54 0.93
CA ASN A 105 18.66 5.11 0.06
C ASN A 105 18.94 3.75 -0.58
N ASN A 106 20.16 3.52 -1.08
CA ASN A 106 20.57 2.23 -1.65
C ASN A 106 20.53 1.10 -0.60
N PHE A 107 20.94 1.40 0.64
CA PHE A 107 20.85 0.45 1.74
C PHE A 107 19.41 0.09 2.09
N LEU A 108 18.52 1.08 2.23
CA LEU A 108 17.09 0.83 2.48
C LEU A 108 16.47 -0.04 1.37
N LEU A 109 16.81 0.23 0.11
CA LEU A 109 16.38 -0.59 -1.03
C LEU A 109 16.92 -2.03 -0.93
N LYS A 110 18.21 -2.21 -0.62
CA LYS A 110 18.82 -3.54 -0.44
C LYS A 110 18.11 -4.33 0.65
N ILE A 111 17.90 -3.74 1.82
CA ILE A 111 17.20 -4.40 2.93
C ILE A 111 15.75 -4.74 2.57
N SER A 112 15.08 -3.87 1.82
CA SER A 112 13.71 -4.12 1.37
C SER A 112 13.61 -5.31 0.41
N ARG A 113 14.62 -5.52 -0.45
CA ARG A 113 14.72 -6.71 -1.31
C ARG A 113 14.97 -7.96 -0.48
N ILE A 114 15.92 -7.93 0.45
CA ILE A 114 16.23 -9.06 1.33
C ILE A 114 15.01 -9.45 2.18
N MET A 115 14.22 -8.48 2.64
CA MET A 115 12.98 -8.73 3.37
C MET A 115 12.04 -9.66 2.60
N TYR A 116 11.91 -9.43 1.29
CA TYR A 116 11.06 -10.21 0.39
C TYR A 116 11.70 -11.55 0.03
N GLU A 117 12.96 -11.54 -0.42
CA GLU A 117 13.71 -12.74 -0.82
C GLU A 117 13.88 -13.75 0.33
N LYS A 118 13.90 -13.25 1.57
CA LYS A 118 14.02 -14.05 2.79
C LYS A 118 12.77 -13.91 3.66
N ALA A 119 11.62 -14.18 3.06
CA ALA A 119 10.30 -14.13 3.69
C ALA A 119 10.21 -14.97 4.98
N ASP A 120 10.87 -16.13 5.01
CA ASP A 120 10.80 -17.08 6.13
C ASP A 120 11.67 -16.71 7.34
N LEU A 121 12.60 -15.75 7.20
CA LEU A 121 13.44 -15.35 8.33
C LEU A 121 12.58 -14.86 9.50
N SER A 122 12.94 -15.30 10.71
CA SER A 122 12.34 -14.79 11.93
C SER A 122 12.57 -13.28 12.07
N TYR A 123 11.80 -12.64 12.95
CA TYR A 123 12.02 -11.23 13.28
C TYR A 123 13.45 -10.96 13.75
N LEU A 124 13.97 -11.83 14.63
CA LEU A 124 15.29 -11.68 15.23
C LEU A 124 16.40 -11.86 14.19
N ASP A 125 16.28 -12.86 13.32
CA ASP A 125 17.28 -13.11 12.28
C ASP A 125 17.29 -12.00 11.23
N PHE A 126 16.12 -11.53 10.81
CA PHE A 126 16.02 -10.40 9.89
C PHE A 126 16.63 -9.14 10.50
N ARG A 127 16.34 -8.86 11.78
CA ARG A 127 16.95 -7.74 12.51
C ARG A 127 18.48 -7.87 12.59
N ASN A 128 18.99 -9.05 12.93
CA ASN A 128 20.44 -9.29 13.02
C ASN A 128 21.12 -9.11 11.67
N LEU A 129 20.50 -9.61 10.60
CA LEU A 129 20.96 -9.41 9.23
C LEU A 129 21.03 -7.92 8.89
N VAL A 130 19.98 -7.15 9.21
CA VAL A 130 19.94 -5.70 8.98
C VAL A 130 21.12 -4.99 9.64
N PHE A 131 21.42 -5.29 10.91
CA PHE A 131 22.54 -4.68 11.61
C PHE A 131 23.90 -5.09 11.02
N ARG A 132 24.04 -6.33 10.56
CA ARG A 132 25.24 -6.79 9.86
C ARG A 132 25.43 -6.04 8.54
N GLU A 133 24.39 -5.93 7.74
CA GLU A 133 24.42 -5.21 6.47
C GLU A 133 24.67 -3.71 6.66
N ALA A 134 24.12 -3.11 7.72
CA ALA A 134 24.39 -1.70 8.04
C ALA A 134 25.88 -1.46 8.27
N LYS A 135 26.57 -2.35 9.00
CA LYS A 135 28.03 -2.28 9.18
C LYS A 135 28.78 -2.39 7.86
N ASN A 136 28.39 -3.33 6.99
CA ASN A 136 28.99 -3.51 5.67
C ASN A 136 28.81 -2.26 4.78
N PHE A 137 27.67 -1.58 4.91
CA PHE A 137 27.38 -0.31 4.25
C PHE A 137 27.97 0.91 4.97
N GLN A 138 28.70 0.74 6.08
CA GLN A 138 29.17 1.80 6.96
C GLN A 138 28.05 2.80 7.32
N ILE A 139 26.84 2.28 7.58
CA ILE A 139 25.70 3.04 8.05
C ILE A 139 25.63 2.89 9.56
N ASN A 140 25.71 4.02 10.26
CA ASN A 140 25.59 4.05 11.70
C ASN A 140 24.11 4.00 12.10
N LEU A 141 23.65 2.83 12.57
CA LEU A 141 22.33 2.63 13.17
C LEU A 141 22.48 2.46 14.68
N LYS A 142 21.64 3.14 15.46
CA LYS A 142 21.55 2.91 16.91
C LYS A 142 21.04 1.50 17.16
N ARG A 143 21.78 0.70 17.92
CA ARG A 143 21.24 -0.55 18.48
C ARG A 143 20.15 -0.18 19.49
N GLN A 144 18.89 -0.25 19.10
CA GLN A 144 17.78 -0.14 20.06
C GLN A 144 17.77 -1.41 20.93
N ARG A 145 18.14 -1.28 22.21
CA ARG A 145 17.86 -2.32 23.21
C ARG A 145 16.33 -2.40 23.35
N TYR A 146 15.79 -3.62 23.24
CA TYR A 146 14.46 -3.97 23.72
C TYR A 146 14.71 -4.94 24.86
#